data_AF-A0A7S3JX50-F1
#
_entry.id   AF-A0A7S3JX50-F1
#
_cell.length_a   1.000
_cell.length_b   1.000
_cell.length_c   1.000
_cell.angle_alpha   90.00
_cell.angle_beta   90.00
_cell.angle_gamma   90.00
#
_symmetry.space_group_name_H-M   'P 1'
#
loop_
_entity.id
_entity.type
_entity.pdbx_description
1 polymer ?
#
loop_
_entity_poly.entity_id
_entity_poly.type
_entity_poly.pdbx_seq_one_letter_code
_entity_poly.pdbx_strand_id
1 'polypeptide(L)'
;KKTNEDMIYLHLCAFFLTLIIQIIQGEEAVTAIGGAPKAIVLFTHLRRCGGTYLEEAVLKPHIKRINAGRPLLCKEGEMGRFYRLKENKLKSLRAALEHAPLVWRHCPFGIHQLLLNARPYIYITMLRRPRERMLSWFAYCDKYSPDTCKIGRTFQSNSGESRILAFYRIRREKYLASNDKHRPPSEKLSTFHADWLEFALDDNYITRMIAGSYYHDAPVPLKDTALVDAEKNLKEQYVFVGTLERRDKSLCLLSSLLGIPKNHNTRTRKLLNKVPKSYNHRNGNRARTHHESDARATIQKQLTGPTTNSASAQIPADFILSFQEAWRLDDKLYATANTILDNRLNQHPECSGGVA
;
A
#
# COMPACT_ATOMS: atom_id res chain seq x y z
N LYS A 1 -14.53 27.14 29.93
CA LYS A 1 -14.57 27.74 28.56
C LYS A 1 -13.91 26.75 27.62
N LYS A 2 -14.69 25.96 26.86
CA LYS A 2 -14.11 25.17 25.77
C LYS A 2 -13.65 26.13 24.69
N THR A 3 -12.45 25.93 24.16
CA THR A 3 -11.94 26.77 23.09
C THR A 3 -12.73 26.51 21.81
N ASN A 4 -12.74 27.44 20.86
CA ASN A 4 -13.40 27.23 19.57
C ASN A 4 -12.86 25.98 18.83
N GLU A 5 -11.62 25.58 19.10
CA GLU A 5 -11.01 24.36 18.56
C GLU A 5 -11.68 23.09 19.09
N ASP A 6 -12.03 23.05 20.39
CA ASP A 6 -12.70 21.89 21.01
C ASP A 6 -14.11 21.65 20.44
N MET A 7 -14.81 22.72 20.04
CA MET A 7 -16.15 22.63 19.44
C MET A 7 -16.10 22.10 17.99
N ILE A 8 -15.06 22.47 17.22
CA ILE A 8 -14.85 21.97 15.85
C ILE A 8 -14.56 20.46 15.88
N TYR A 9 -13.73 19.99 16.81
CA TYR A 9 -13.45 18.57 16.98
C TYR A 9 -14.71 17.76 17.34
N LEU A 10 -15.57 18.29 18.22
CA LEU A 10 -16.80 17.60 18.61
C LEU A 10 -17.77 17.44 17.43
N HIS A 11 -17.92 18.47 16.60
CA HIS A 11 -18.77 18.41 15.40
C HIS A 11 -18.20 17.50 14.32
N LEU A 12 -16.89 17.50 14.11
CA LEU A 12 -16.24 16.55 13.19
C LEU A 12 -16.41 15.11 13.67
N CYS A 13 -16.23 14.84 14.97
CA CYS A 13 -16.46 13.50 15.53
C CYS A 13 -17.91 13.06 15.42
N ALA A 14 -18.87 13.94 15.70
CA ALA A 14 -20.29 13.63 15.54
C ALA A 14 -20.65 13.34 14.09
N PHE A 15 -20.16 14.17 13.14
CA PHE A 15 -20.39 13.96 11.72
C PHE A 15 -19.73 12.66 11.21
N PHE A 16 -18.51 12.36 11.64
CA PHE A 16 -17.85 11.09 11.32
C PHE A 16 -18.62 9.90 11.88
N LEU A 17 -19.12 10.00 13.11
CA LEU A 17 -19.92 8.95 13.72
C LEU A 17 -21.24 8.75 12.97
N THR A 18 -21.94 9.82 12.60
CA THR A 18 -23.17 9.75 11.79
C THR A 18 -22.90 9.18 10.40
N LEU A 19 -21.81 9.60 9.74
CA LEU A 19 -21.42 9.06 8.43
C LEU A 19 -21.06 7.58 8.53
N ILE A 20 -20.34 7.16 9.58
CA ILE A 20 -20.04 5.75 9.83
C ILE A 20 -21.33 4.96 10.07
N ILE A 21 -22.25 5.48 10.87
CA ILE A 21 -23.56 4.86 11.13
C ILE A 21 -24.37 4.74 9.83
N GLN A 22 -24.43 5.80 9.02
CA GLN A 22 -25.14 5.80 7.74
C GLN A 22 -24.50 4.85 6.71
N ILE A 23 -23.16 4.74 6.68
CA ILE A 23 -22.45 3.76 5.85
C ILE A 23 -22.77 2.33 6.31
N ILE A 24 -22.87 2.10 7.63
CA ILE A 24 -23.22 0.79 8.19
C ILE A 24 -24.68 0.41 7.88
N GLN A 25 -25.59 1.39 7.73
CA GLN A 25 -27.01 1.15 7.48
C GLN A 25 -27.40 0.94 6.00
N GLY A 26 -26.44 0.82 5.08
CA GLY A 26 -26.60 0.06 3.83
C GLY A 26 -27.28 0.73 2.63
N GLU A 27 -28.22 1.67 2.81
CA GLU A 27 -28.99 2.19 1.66
C GLU A 27 -28.49 3.54 1.08
N GLU A 28 -27.77 4.37 1.84
CA GLU A 28 -27.26 5.68 1.36
C GLU A 28 -25.75 5.72 1.06
N ALA A 29 -25.01 4.63 1.32
CA ALA A 29 -23.54 4.61 1.23
C ALA A 29 -23.00 4.90 -0.19
N VAL A 30 -23.76 4.58 -1.24
CA VAL A 30 -23.32 4.71 -2.64
C VAL A 30 -23.25 6.17 -3.10
N THR A 31 -24.09 7.06 -2.55
CA THR A 31 -24.11 8.49 -2.91
C THR A 31 -23.09 9.31 -2.12
N ALA A 32 -22.53 8.75 -1.05
CA ALA A 32 -21.63 9.44 -0.13
C ALA A 32 -20.21 9.66 -0.69
N ILE A 33 -19.79 8.98 -1.77
CA ILE A 33 -18.45 9.13 -2.38
C ILE A 33 -18.52 9.96 -3.66
N GLY A 34 -17.59 10.88 -3.86
CA GLY A 34 -17.51 11.71 -5.06
C GLY A 34 -16.68 12.98 -4.85
N GLY A 35 -16.71 13.93 -5.78
CA GLY A 35 -16.13 15.27 -5.57
C GLY A 35 -16.78 16.01 -4.39
N ALA A 36 -16.11 17.01 -3.82
CA ALA A 36 -16.66 17.80 -2.71
C ALA A 36 -18.11 18.27 -3.00
N PRO A 37 -19.03 18.21 -2.01
CA PRO A 37 -18.80 17.92 -0.59
C PRO A 37 -18.77 16.43 -0.20
N LYS A 38 -18.85 15.51 -1.17
CA LYS A 38 -18.88 14.06 -0.92
C LYS A 38 -17.53 13.55 -0.39
N ALA A 39 -17.56 12.40 0.27
CA ALA A 39 -16.39 11.75 0.82
C ALA A 39 -15.36 11.38 -0.25
N ILE A 40 -14.08 11.53 0.09
CA ILE A 40 -12.96 11.04 -0.71
C ILE A 40 -12.46 9.70 -0.18
N VAL A 41 -12.19 8.74 -1.07
CA VAL A 41 -11.50 7.50 -0.70
C VAL A 41 -10.00 7.72 -0.73
N LEU A 42 -9.33 7.46 0.38
CA LEU A 42 -7.88 7.55 0.54
C LEU A 42 -7.30 6.14 0.68
N PHE A 43 -6.85 5.57 -0.43
CA PHE A 43 -6.27 4.24 -0.46
C PHE A 43 -4.74 4.30 -0.25
N THR A 44 -4.31 3.95 0.96
CA THR A 44 -2.89 3.72 1.28
C THR A 44 -2.42 2.43 0.60
N HIS A 45 -2.09 2.50 -0.69
CA HIS A 45 -1.69 1.34 -1.48
C HIS A 45 -0.22 1.01 -1.18
N LEU A 46 -0.03 -0.02 -0.36
CA LEU A 46 1.28 -0.56 0.00
C LEU A 46 1.90 -1.37 -1.15
N ARG A 47 3.18 -1.14 -1.43
CA ARG A 47 3.94 -1.91 -2.44
C ARG A 47 3.81 -3.42 -2.19
N ARG A 48 3.44 -4.14 -3.26
CA ARG A 48 3.39 -5.62 -3.30
C ARG A 48 2.41 -6.27 -2.32
N CYS A 49 1.49 -5.50 -1.74
CA CYS A 49 0.40 -5.99 -0.91
C CYS A 49 -0.91 -6.19 -1.70
N GLY A 50 -0.81 -6.44 -3.01
CA GLY A 50 -1.97 -6.64 -3.88
C GLY A 50 -2.83 -5.41 -4.12
N GLY A 51 -2.33 -4.19 -3.91
CA GLY A 51 -3.16 -3.01 -4.11
C GLY A 51 -3.69 -2.86 -5.54
N THR A 52 -2.89 -3.17 -6.58
CA THR A 52 -3.37 -3.22 -7.97
C THR A 52 -4.59 -4.14 -8.17
N TYR A 53 -4.71 -5.18 -7.36
CA TYR A 53 -5.87 -6.05 -7.39
C TYR A 53 -7.12 -5.31 -6.87
N LEU A 54 -7.06 -4.65 -5.70
CA LEU A 54 -8.15 -3.80 -5.20
C LEU A 54 -8.50 -2.68 -6.19
N GLU A 55 -7.46 -2.06 -6.75
CA GLU A 55 -7.56 -0.97 -7.72
C GLU A 55 -8.46 -1.34 -8.90
N GLU A 56 -8.12 -2.42 -9.60
CA GLU A 56 -8.84 -2.85 -10.82
C GLU A 56 -10.15 -3.59 -10.50
N ALA A 57 -10.18 -4.31 -9.37
CA ALA A 57 -11.30 -5.17 -9.03
C ALA A 57 -12.51 -4.41 -8.49
N VAL A 58 -12.24 -3.39 -7.67
CA VAL A 58 -13.25 -2.77 -6.81
C VAL A 58 -13.27 -1.26 -7.05
N LEU A 59 -12.15 -0.58 -6.81
CA LEU A 59 -12.13 0.88 -6.72
C LEU A 59 -12.41 1.56 -8.06
N LYS A 60 -11.66 1.22 -9.12
CA LYS A 60 -11.87 1.80 -10.45
C LYS A 60 -13.27 1.53 -11.01
N PRO A 61 -13.78 0.28 -11.00
CA PRO A 61 -15.15 0.00 -11.43
C PRO A 61 -16.18 0.80 -10.64
N HIS A 62 -16.01 0.90 -9.31
CA HIS A 62 -16.91 1.66 -8.45
C HIS A 62 -16.92 3.15 -8.82
N ILE A 63 -15.75 3.80 -8.88
CA ILE A 63 -15.63 5.22 -9.26
C ILE A 63 -16.24 5.49 -10.64
N LYS A 64 -16.00 4.59 -11.61
CA LYS A 64 -16.60 4.69 -12.95
C LYS A 64 -18.14 4.59 -12.89
N ARG A 65 -18.67 3.65 -12.11
CA ARG A 65 -20.13 3.43 -11.96
C ARG A 65 -20.84 4.65 -11.39
N ILE A 66 -20.25 5.30 -10.40
CA ILE A 66 -20.84 6.49 -9.76
C ILE A 66 -20.49 7.81 -10.48
N ASN A 67 -19.78 7.74 -11.62
CA ASN A 67 -19.32 8.89 -12.41
C ASN A 67 -18.66 10.00 -11.57
N ALA A 68 -17.82 9.61 -10.59
CA ALA A 68 -17.33 10.52 -9.55
C ALA A 68 -16.11 11.37 -9.95
N GLY A 69 -15.74 11.39 -11.23
CA GLY A 69 -14.57 12.12 -11.73
C GLY A 69 -13.29 11.28 -11.79
N ARG A 70 -12.13 11.96 -11.84
CA ARG A 70 -10.82 11.34 -12.08
C ARG A 70 -10.08 11.08 -10.76
N PRO A 71 -9.63 9.82 -10.50
CA PRO A 71 -8.75 9.54 -9.37
C PRO A 71 -7.43 10.31 -9.43
N LEU A 72 -6.90 10.68 -8.27
CA LEU A 72 -5.58 11.27 -8.10
C LEU A 72 -4.53 10.18 -7.80
N LEU A 73 -3.45 10.14 -8.58
CA LEU A 73 -2.34 9.20 -8.37
C LEU A 73 -1.30 9.79 -7.43
N CYS A 74 -1.30 9.40 -6.15
CA CYS A 74 -0.27 9.83 -5.21
C CYS A 74 1.02 9.03 -5.40
N LYS A 75 2.05 9.70 -5.91
CA LYS A 75 3.39 9.12 -6.07
C LYS A 75 4.19 9.33 -4.78
N GLU A 76 4.84 8.27 -4.30
CA GLU A 76 5.65 8.22 -3.06
C GLU A 76 6.73 9.30 -2.94
N GLY A 77 7.16 9.86 -4.08
CA GLY A 77 8.03 11.03 -4.15
C GLY A 77 7.32 12.32 -3.70
N GLU A 78 7.02 13.22 -4.64
CA GLU A 78 6.46 14.56 -4.32
C GLU A 78 5.23 14.49 -3.40
N MET A 79 4.20 13.74 -3.78
CA MET A 79 2.94 13.74 -3.01
C MET A 79 3.00 12.92 -1.73
N GLY A 80 3.81 11.86 -1.69
CA GLY A 80 4.01 11.07 -0.46
C GLY A 80 4.64 11.89 0.68
N ARG A 81 5.29 13.02 0.34
CA ARG A 81 6.02 13.89 1.25
C ARG A 81 5.43 15.28 1.31
N PHE A 82 4.11 15.35 1.31
CA PHE A 82 3.38 16.60 1.21
C PHE A 82 3.78 17.64 2.27
N TYR A 83 4.20 17.22 3.48
CA TYR A 83 4.70 18.12 4.53
C TYR A 83 6.00 18.88 4.17
N ARG A 84 6.71 18.42 3.13
CA ARG A 84 7.94 19.07 2.60
C ARG A 84 7.68 19.88 1.33
N LEU A 85 6.44 19.87 0.80
CA LEU A 85 6.13 20.59 -0.41
C LEU A 85 6.15 22.10 -0.16
N LYS A 86 6.71 22.86 -1.10
CA LYS A 86 6.59 24.32 -1.16
C LYS A 86 5.11 24.73 -1.26
N GLU A 87 4.77 25.92 -0.77
CA GLU A 87 3.37 26.37 -0.67
C GLU A 87 2.62 26.36 -2.01
N ASN A 88 3.28 26.72 -3.12
CA ASN A 88 2.67 26.66 -4.46
C ASN A 88 2.27 25.22 -4.88
N LYS A 89 3.09 24.23 -4.51
CA LYS A 89 2.82 22.81 -4.76
C LYS A 89 1.74 22.29 -3.81
N LEU A 90 1.75 22.71 -2.54
CA LEU A 90 0.67 22.42 -1.59
C LEU A 90 -0.66 22.95 -2.07
N LYS A 91 -0.74 24.21 -2.52
CA LYS A 91 -1.94 24.81 -3.10
C LYS A 91 -2.46 23.99 -4.30
N SER A 92 -1.56 23.58 -5.19
CA SER A 92 -1.90 22.73 -6.34
C SER A 92 -2.43 21.36 -5.91
N LEU A 93 -1.83 20.74 -4.89
CA LEU A 93 -2.28 19.46 -4.34
C LEU A 93 -3.65 19.58 -3.66
N ARG A 94 -3.89 20.64 -2.88
CA ARG A 94 -5.19 20.92 -2.25
C ARG A 94 -6.30 21.05 -3.29
N ALA A 95 -6.06 21.81 -4.36
CA ALA A 95 -7.00 21.95 -5.46
C ALA A 95 -7.27 20.61 -6.18
N ALA A 96 -6.24 19.79 -6.37
CA ALA A 96 -6.41 18.46 -6.96
C ALA A 96 -7.22 17.52 -6.04
N LEU A 97 -7.00 17.61 -4.72
CA LEU A 97 -7.72 16.81 -3.75
C LEU A 97 -9.22 17.15 -3.74
N GLU A 98 -9.59 18.43 -3.84
CA GLU A 98 -10.98 18.91 -3.81
C GLU A 98 -11.92 18.18 -4.80
N HIS A 99 -11.42 17.86 -5.99
CA HIS A 99 -12.22 17.21 -7.03
C HIS A 99 -11.99 15.70 -7.15
N ALA A 100 -10.93 15.17 -6.53
CA ALA A 100 -10.61 13.75 -6.63
C ALA A 100 -11.59 12.92 -5.79
N PRO A 101 -12.23 11.87 -6.34
CA PRO A 101 -13.07 10.96 -5.56
C PRO A 101 -12.26 9.84 -4.89
N LEU A 102 -11.03 9.63 -5.37
CA LEU A 102 -10.11 8.59 -4.96
C LEU A 102 -8.68 9.12 -5.04
N VAL A 103 -7.93 9.02 -3.95
CA VAL A 103 -6.48 9.11 -3.95
C VAL A 103 -5.94 7.71 -3.71
N TRP A 104 -4.99 7.28 -4.52
CA TRP A 104 -4.41 5.95 -4.40
C TRP A 104 -2.95 5.93 -4.81
N ARG A 105 -2.32 4.74 -4.73
CA ARG A 105 -0.88 4.49 -4.84
C ARG A 105 -0.14 4.74 -3.52
N HIS A 106 1.16 4.94 -3.59
CA HIS A 106 2.07 4.89 -2.46
C HIS A 106 2.06 6.23 -1.70
N CYS A 107 0.88 6.64 -1.25
CA CYS A 107 0.68 7.78 -0.35
C CYS A 107 0.72 7.29 1.10
N PRO A 108 1.62 7.80 1.94
CA PRO A 108 1.54 7.56 3.38
C PRO A 108 0.25 8.13 3.96
N PHE A 109 -0.13 7.64 5.13
CA PHE A 109 -1.20 8.23 5.93
C PHE A 109 -0.94 9.72 6.21
N GLY A 110 -2.00 10.52 6.26
CA GLY A 110 -1.97 11.93 6.65
C GLY A 110 -2.39 12.93 5.57
N ILE A 111 -2.54 12.50 4.31
CA ILE A 111 -2.93 13.43 3.23
C ILE A 111 -4.31 14.08 3.44
N HIS A 112 -5.14 13.49 4.30
CA HIS A 112 -6.44 14.05 4.69
C HIS A 112 -6.32 15.42 5.37
N GLN A 113 -5.17 15.73 6.00
CA GLN A 113 -4.90 17.03 6.62
C GLN A 113 -4.87 18.19 5.61
N LEU A 114 -4.76 17.88 4.31
CA LEU A 114 -4.81 18.87 3.23
C LEU A 114 -6.22 19.09 2.68
N LEU A 115 -7.22 18.35 3.13
CA LEU A 115 -8.60 18.53 2.70
C LEU A 115 -9.15 19.82 3.32
N LEU A 116 -9.49 20.77 2.45
CA LEU A 116 -10.17 22.00 2.85
C LEU A 116 -11.63 21.70 3.24
N ASN A 117 -12.26 22.60 4.00
CA ASN A 117 -13.71 22.64 4.26
C ASN A 117 -14.31 21.37 4.90
N ALA A 118 -13.56 20.69 5.79
CA ALA A 118 -14.05 19.50 6.51
C ALA A 118 -14.59 18.39 5.59
N ARG A 119 -14.09 18.29 4.35
CA ARG A 119 -14.54 17.26 3.42
C ARG A 119 -14.37 15.87 4.04
N PRO A 120 -15.41 15.02 4.08
CA PRO A 120 -15.30 13.71 4.66
C PRO A 120 -14.30 12.83 3.91
N TYR A 121 -13.68 11.88 4.61
CA TYR A 121 -12.71 10.99 4.00
C TYR A 121 -12.84 9.57 4.57
N ILE A 122 -12.41 8.60 3.77
CA ILE A 122 -12.42 7.18 4.13
C ILE A 122 -11.04 6.62 3.82
N TYR A 123 -10.30 6.21 4.85
CA TYR A 123 -9.05 5.46 4.63
C TYR A 123 -9.33 3.97 4.43
N ILE A 124 -8.65 3.41 3.45
CA ILE A 124 -8.64 1.97 3.19
C ILE A 124 -7.20 1.51 2.94
N THR A 125 -6.89 0.25 3.28
CA THR A 125 -5.59 -0.35 2.97
C THR A 125 -5.70 -1.87 2.78
N MET A 126 -4.69 -2.46 2.14
CA MET A 126 -4.48 -3.91 2.13
C MET A 126 -3.03 -4.21 2.47
N LEU A 127 -2.84 -5.04 3.50
CA LEU A 127 -1.55 -5.52 3.95
C LEU A 127 -1.25 -6.90 3.35
N ARG A 128 0.01 -7.32 3.52
CA ARG A 128 0.50 -8.65 3.19
C ARG A 128 1.49 -9.04 4.28
N ARG A 129 1.65 -10.35 4.52
CA ARG A 129 2.70 -10.81 5.42
C ARG A 129 4.05 -10.20 5.02
N PRO A 130 4.81 -9.61 5.96
CA PRO A 130 5.97 -8.77 5.62
C PRO A 130 7.06 -9.51 4.86
N ARG A 131 7.37 -10.75 5.28
CA ARG A 131 8.31 -11.63 4.57
C ARG A 131 7.89 -11.83 3.12
N GLU A 132 6.66 -12.26 2.87
CA GLU A 132 6.14 -12.49 1.52
C GLU A 132 6.10 -11.21 0.68
N ARG A 133 5.84 -10.04 1.31
CA ARG A 133 5.93 -8.73 0.66
C ARG A 133 7.35 -8.46 0.18
N MET A 134 8.35 -8.69 1.03
CA MET A 134 9.75 -8.44 0.69
C MET A 134 10.29 -9.37 -0.38
N LEU A 135 9.96 -10.65 -0.33
CA LEU A 135 10.28 -11.58 -1.42
C LEU A 135 9.65 -11.13 -2.74
N SER A 136 8.38 -10.67 -2.69
CA SER A 136 7.66 -10.16 -3.85
C SER A 136 8.24 -8.84 -4.38
N TRP A 137 8.80 -8.00 -3.50
CA TRP A 137 9.48 -6.76 -3.88
C TRP A 137 10.82 -7.03 -4.55
N PHE A 138 11.63 -7.92 -3.96
CA PHE A 138 12.87 -8.39 -4.58
C PHE A 138 12.60 -8.95 -5.99
N ALA A 139 11.66 -9.91 -6.13
CA ALA A 139 11.34 -10.50 -7.42
C ALA A 139 10.86 -9.46 -8.45
N TYR A 140 10.16 -8.42 -7.99
CA TYR A 140 9.76 -7.30 -8.86
C TYR A 140 10.97 -6.51 -9.35
N CYS A 141 11.86 -6.12 -8.44
CA CYS A 141 13.08 -5.38 -8.78
C CYS A 141 13.99 -6.19 -9.71
N ASP A 142 14.17 -7.46 -9.40
CA ASP A 142 15.04 -8.39 -10.13
C ASP A 142 14.59 -8.59 -11.58
N LYS A 143 13.28 -8.78 -11.79
CA LYS A 143 12.73 -9.10 -13.12
C LYS A 143 12.41 -7.86 -13.97
N TYR A 144 11.86 -6.81 -13.36
CA TYR A 144 11.17 -5.76 -14.11
C TYR A 144 11.79 -4.38 -13.99
N SER A 145 12.70 -4.19 -13.03
CA SER A 145 13.13 -2.86 -12.64
C SER A 145 14.60 -2.82 -12.23
N PRO A 146 15.52 -3.51 -12.93
CA PRO A 146 16.92 -3.61 -12.50
C PRO A 146 17.60 -2.23 -12.43
N ASP A 147 17.27 -1.37 -13.39
CA ASP A 147 17.79 0.01 -13.47
C ASP A 147 17.13 0.91 -12.41
N THR A 148 15.81 0.81 -12.20
CA THR A 148 15.09 1.64 -11.21
C THR A 148 15.42 1.25 -9.77
N CYS A 149 15.62 -0.03 -9.50
CA CYS A 149 16.04 -0.51 -8.18
C CYS A 149 17.57 -0.40 -7.97
N LYS A 150 18.30 0.14 -8.97
CA LYS A 150 19.75 0.41 -8.96
C LYS A 150 20.59 -0.76 -8.45
N ILE A 151 20.20 -1.97 -8.83
CA ILE A 151 20.96 -3.18 -8.53
C ILE A 151 22.15 -3.30 -9.50
N GLY A 152 22.06 -2.62 -10.66
CA GLY A 152 23.01 -2.74 -11.77
C GLY A 152 22.74 -4.04 -12.55
N ARG A 153 22.91 -4.01 -13.88
CA ARG A 153 22.85 -5.24 -14.71
C ARG A 153 23.95 -6.24 -14.37
N THR A 154 24.98 -5.78 -13.68
CA THR A 154 26.17 -6.53 -13.24
C THR A 154 26.02 -7.16 -11.86
N PHE A 155 24.80 -7.32 -11.36
CA PHE A 155 24.55 -8.12 -10.17
C PHE A 155 24.71 -9.62 -10.48
N GLN A 156 25.93 -10.00 -10.79
CA GLN A 156 26.39 -11.37 -10.78
C GLN A 156 26.99 -11.57 -9.39
N SER A 157 26.32 -12.38 -8.58
CA SER A 157 26.87 -12.87 -7.33
C SER A 157 28.11 -13.71 -7.68
N ASN A 158 29.29 -13.09 -7.64
CA ASN A 158 30.56 -13.82 -7.78
C ASN A 158 30.91 -14.59 -6.50
N SER A 159 30.13 -14.41 -5.42
CA SER A 159 30.42 -14.90 -4.07
C SER A 159 29.69 -16.19 -3.70
N GLY A 160 28.89 -16.78 -4.58
CA GLY A 160 28.01 -17.90 -4.24
C GLY A 160 26.85 -17.52 -3.29
N GLU A 161 26.74 -16.25 -2.91
CA GLU A 161 25.66 -15.70 -2.11
C GLU A 161 24.34 -15.71 -2.91
N SER A 162 23.21 -16.01 -2.26
CA SER A 162 21.91 -15.93 -2.93
C SER A 162 21.58 -14.49 -3.34
N ARG A 163 20.99 -14.30 -4.54
CA ARG A 163 20.78 -12.98 -5.14
C ARG A 163 19.95 -12.04 -4.27
N ILE A 164 18.98 -12.57 -3.53
CA ILE A 164 18.17 -11.75 -2.62
C ILE A 164 18.99 -11.23 -1.43
N LEU A 165 19.97 -12.00 -0.97
CA LEU A 165 20.82 -11.63 0.16
C LEU A 165 21.72 -10.48 -0.22
N ALA A 166 22.44 -10.66 -1.33
CA ALA A 166 23.28 -9.63 -1.89
C ALA A 166 22.46 -8.35 -2.20
N PHE A 167 21.17 -8.48 -2.57
CA PHE A 167 20.33 -7.35 -2.96
C PHE A 167 20.08 -6.45 -1.76
N TYR A 168 19.65 -7.03 -0.64
CA TYR A 168 19.39 -6.26 0.56
C TYR A 168 20.68 -5.85 1.29
N ARG A 169 21.75 -6.65 1.23
CA ARG A 169 23.07 -6.28 1.77
C ARG A 169 23.63 -5.04 1.07
N ILE A 170 23.66 -5.02 -0.27
CA ILE A 170 24.16 -3.87 -1.04
C ILE A 170 23.32 -2.61 -0.76
N ARG A 171 22.00 -2.75 -0.62
CA ARG A 171 21.14 -1.61 -0.25
C ARG A 171 21.45 -1.10 1.16
N ARG A 172 21.71 -2.00 2.11
CA ARG A 172 22.14 -1.63 3.48
C ARG A 172 23.48 -0.90 3.47
N GLU A 173 24.46 -1.43 2.73
CA GLU A 173 25.79 -0.81 2.58
C GLU A 173 25.69 0.59 1.97
N LYS A 174 24.91 0.74 0.89
CA LYS A 174 24.63 2.06 0.28
C LYS A 174 23.99 3.03 1.26
N TYR A 175 23.05 2.57 2.08
CA TYR A 175 22.44 3.41 3.12
C TYR A 175 23.46 3.84 4.18
N LEU A 176 24.30 2.92 4.66
CA LEU A 176 25.33 3.21 5.67
C LEU A 176 26.43 4.13 5.15
N ALA A 177 26.82 3.99 3.88
CA ALA A 177 27.81 4.82 3.21
C ALA A 177 27.29 6.22 2.85
N SER A 178 25.97 6.44 2.88
CA SER A 178 25.42 7.77 2.65
C SER A 178 25.76 8.69 3.82
N ASN A 179 26.62 9.68 3.58
CA ASN A 179 26.86 10.81 4.49
C ASN A 179 25.61 11.69 4.68
N ASP A 180 24.58 11.45 3.87
CA ASP A 180 23.41 12.29 3.75
C ASP A 180 22.14 11.53 4.14
N LYS A 181 22.07 11.15 5.41
CA LYS A 181 20.93 10.41 5.99
C LYS A 181 19.67 11.28 6.14
N HIS A 182 19.76 12.57 5.79
CA HIS A 182 18.72 13.57 6.05
C HIS A 182 18.33 14.42 4.85
N ARG A 183 19.08 14.47 3.73
CA ARG A 183 18.58 15.20 2.57
C ARG A 183 17.37 14.48 1.98
N PRO A 184 16.19 15.13 1.94
CA PRO A 184 15.16 14.68 1.03
C PRO A 184 15.79 14.62 -0.37
N PRO A 185 15.54 13.57 -1.16
CA PRO A 185 16.01 13.56 -2.54
C PRO A 185 15.61 14.85 -3.23
N SER A 186 16.55 15.37 -4.02
CA SER A 186 16.52 16.72 -4.54
C SER A 186 15.17 17.09 -5.18
N GLU A 187 14.70 18.31 -4.92
CA GLU A 187 13.46 18.88 -5.48
C GLU A 187 13.34 18.79 -7.01
N LYS A 188 14.46 18.53 -7.72
CA LYS A 188 14.56 18.62 -9.19
C LYS A 188 14.27 17.32 -9.94
N LEU A 189 14.03 16.19 -9.29
CA LEU A 189 13.90 14.91 -10.01
C LEU A 189 12.51 14.30 -9.87
N SER A 190 11.78 14.34 -10.99
CA SER A 190 10.54 13.61 -11.30
C SER A 190 10.66 12.07 -11.19
N THR A 191 11.82 11.56 -10.78
CA THR A 191 12.17 10.14 -10.73
C THR A 191 12.94 9.84 -9.44
N PHE A 192 12.27 9.17 -8.51
CA PHE A 192 12.80 8.04 -7.72
C PHE A 192 14.34 8.07 -7.50
N HIS A 193 14.81 8.78 -6.48
CA HIS A 193 16.21 8.64 -6.06
C HIS A 193 16.39 7.32 -5.31
N ALA A 194 17.19 6.44 -5.87
CA ALA A 194 17.17 5.02 -5.59
C ALA A 194 18.33 4.49 -4.73
N ASP A 195 18.85 5.26 -3.77
CA ASP A 195 19.94 4.75 -2.93
C ASP A 195 19.57 4.67 -1.44
N TRP A 196 19.28 5.76 -0.73
CA TRP A 196 18.99 5.66 0.71
C TRP A 196 17.52 5.35 1.03
N LEU A 197 16.57 6.03 0.37
CA LEU A 197 15.14 5.91 0.69
C LEU A 197 14.64 4.52 0.38
N GLU A 198 15.10 3.95 -0.72
CA GLU A 198 14.73 2.62 -1.14
C GLU A 198 15.10 1.56 -0.09
N PHE A 199 16.27 1.68 0.56
CA PHE A 199 16.60 0.85 1.72
C PHE A 199 15.78 1.20 2.98
N ALA A 200 15.56 2.48 3.25
CA ALA A 200 14.69 2.89 4.37
C ALA A 200 13.25 2.38 4.21
N LEU A 201 12.77 2.23 2.98
CA LEU A 201 11.48 1.63 2.64
C LEU A 201 11.52 0.10 2.59
N ASP A 202 12.66 -0.54 2.80
CA ASP A 202 12.71 -1.97 3.10
C ASP A 202 12.56 -2.21 4.62
N ASP A 203 13.04 -1.27 5.45
CA ASP A 203 12.89 -1.26 6.91
C ASP A 203 11.48 -0.87 7.35
N ASN A 204 10.68 -1.83 7.79
CA ASN A 204 9.37 -1.64 8.41
C ASN A 204 8.43 -0.79 7.54
N TYR A 205 8.43 -1.08 6.24
CA TYR A 205 7.72 -0.34 5.20
C TYR A 205 6.25 -0.10 5.51
N ILE A 206 5.55 -1.17 5.90
CA ILE A 206 4.10 -1.11 6.15
C ILE A 206 3.85 -0.15 7.30
N THR A 207 4.62 -0.28 8.37
CA THR A 207 4.56 0.57 9.56
C THR A 207 4.82 2.03 9.19
N ARG A 208 5.86 2.33 8.41
CA ARG A 208 6.16 3.70 7.94
C ARG A 208 4.99 4.34 7.19
N MET A 209 4.42 3.60 6.24
CA MET A 209 3.33 4.09 5.40
C MET A 209 2.05 4.36 6.20
N ILE A 210 1.74 3.51 7.18
CA ILE A 210 0.52 3.58 7.97
C ILE A 210 0.65 4.56 9.14
N ALA A 211 1.84 4.68 9.74
CA ALA A 211 2.13 5.68 10.77
C ALA A 211 2.08 7.11 10.19
N GLY A 212 2.43 7.26 8.91
CA GLY A 212 2.21 8.49 8.13
C GLY A 212 3.48 9.17 7.67
N SER A 213 3.31 10.33 7.02
CA SER A 213 4.38 11.02 6.29
C SER A 213 5.59 11.41 7.15
N TYR A 214 5.39 11.68 8.44
CA TYR A 214 6.47 11.94 9.39
C TYR A 214 7.42 10.74 9.56
N TYR A 215 6.88 9.52 9.62
CA TYR A 215 7.65 8.29 9.76
C TYR A 215 8.15 7.72 8.43
N HIS A 216 7.48 8.07 7.33
CA HIS A 216 7.87 7.65 5.99
C HIS A 216 9.35 7.94 5.69
N ASP A 217 9.83 9.10 6.09
CA ASP A 217 11.22 9.53 5.87
C ASP A 217 12.10 9.43 7.13
N ALA A 218 11.63 8.78 8.19
CA ALA A 218 12.41 8.63 9.42
C ALA A 218 13.70 7.81 9.16
N PRO A 219 14.77 8.02 9.92
CA PRO A 219 15.98 7.19 9.82
C PRO A 219 15.70 5.70 10.06
N VAL A 220 16.63 4.85 9.60
CA VAL A 220 16.71 3.42 9.94
C VAL A 220 17.69 3.25 11.12
N PRO A 221 17.35 2.46 12.16
CA PRO A 221 16.11 1.69 12.29
C PRO A 221 14.90 2.57 12.66
N LEU A 222 13.72 2.18 12.17
CA LEU A 222 12.46 2.82 12.58
C LEU A 222 12.23 2.63 14.07
N LYS A 223 11.86 3.72 14.77
CA LYS A 223 11.57 3.68 16.21
C LYS A 223 10.25 2.96 16.49
N ASP A 224 10.17 2.25 17.62
CA ASP A 224 8.95 1.54 18.07
C ASP A 224 7.72 2.45 18.24
N THR A 225 7.89 3.77 18.45
CA THR A 225 6.77 4.73 18.48
C THR A 225 6.00 4.79 17.16
N ALA A 226 6.65 4.48 16.04
CA ALA A 226 5.99 4.39 14.74
C ALA A 226 4.95 3.26 14.69
N LEU A 227 5.22 2.14 15.38
CA LEU A 227 4.27 1.04 15.48
C LEU A 227 3.03 1.45 16.27
N VAL A 228 3.21 2.16 17.40
CA VAL A 228 2.10 2.66 18.22
C VAL A 228 1.18 3.55 17.38
N ASP A 229 1.76 4.50 16.64
CA ASP A 229 0.99 5.40 15.78
C ASP A 229 0.35 4.67 14.60
N ALA A 230 1.04 3.71 13.98
CA ALA A 230 0.48 2.90 12.91
C ALA A 230 -0.72 2.05 13.38
N GLU A 231 -0.62 1.40 14.54
CA GLU A 231 -1.71 0.61 15.10
C GLU A 231 -2.90 1.48 15.46
N LYS A 232 -2.66 2.63 16.08
CA LYS A 232 -3.69 3.63 16.36
C LYS A 232 -4.41 4.04 15.08
N ASN A 233 -3.64 4.42 14.04
CA ASN A 233 -4.20 4.81 12.75
C ASN A 233 -5.04 3.68 12.15
N LEU A 234 -4.56 2.42 12.09
CA LEU A 234 -5.34 1.29 11.56
C LEU A 234 -6.67 1.09 12.30
N LYS A 235 -6.67 1.21 13.63
CA LYS A 235 -7.85 0.97 14.46
C LYS A 235 -8.87 2.10 14.35
N GLU A 236 -8.40 3.35 14.32
CA GLU A 236 -9.26 4.53 14.49
C GLU A 236 -9.62 5.21 13.16
N GLN A 237 -8.74 5.15 12.16
CA GLN A 237 -8.84 5.98 10.95
C GLN A 237 -9.20 5.16 9.70
N TYR A 238 -8.85 3.87 9.66
CA TYR A 238 -9.13 3.02 8.50
C TYR A 238 -10.48 2.33 8.64
N VAL A 239 -11.40 2.65 7.74
CA VAL A 239 -12.70 1.98 7.64
C VAL A 239 -12.53 0.55 7.13
N PHE A 240 -11.54 0.31 6.27
CA PHE A 240 -11.22 -1.01 5.75
C PHE A 240 -9.72 -1.33 5.89
N VAL A 241 -9.44 -2.49 6.46
CA VAL A 241 -8.10 -3.09 6.55
C VAL A 241 -8.21 -4.54 6.06
N GLY A 242 -7.70 -4.81 4.86
CA GLY A 242 -7.64 -6.15 4.28
C GLY A 242 -6.25 -6.79 4.40
N THR A 243 -6.19 -8.11 4.20
CA THR A 243 -4.92 -8.83 3.97
C THR A 243 -4.95 -9.60 2.66
N LEU A 244 -3.80 -9.67 1.98
CA LEU A 244 -3.65 -10.37 0.70
C LEU A 244 -3.79 -11.89 0.87
N GLU A 245 -3.36 -12.42 2.01
CA GLU A 245 -3.48 -13.84 2.36
C GLU A 245 -4.95 -14.28 2.44
N ARG A 246 -5.85 -13.35 2.75
CA ARG A 246 -7.31 -13.55 2.80
C ARG A 246 -8.02 -12.76 1.71
N ARG A 247 -7.36 -12.57 0.56
CA ARG A 247 -7.78 -11.73 -0.58
C ARG A 247 -9.28 -11.80 -0.88
N ASP A 248 -9.83 -13.00 -1.01
CA ASP A 248 -11.22 -13.19 -1.43
C ASP A 248 -12.21 -12.67 -0.36
N LYS A 249 -11.89 -12.89 0.94
CA LYS A 249 -12.66 -12.33 2.07
C LYS A 249 -12.49 -10.81 2.13
N SER A 250 -11.26 -10.32 1.97
CA SER A 250 -10.93 -8.88 1.92
C SER A 250 -11.71 -8.15 0.81
N LEU A 251 -11.81 -8.74 -0.39
CA LEU A 251 -12.60 -8.16 -1.47
C LEU A 251 -14.10 -8.16 -1.19
N CYS A 252 -14.62 -9.27 -0.67
CA CYS A 252 -16.04 -9.35 -0.32
C CYS A 252 -16.39 -8.25 0.66
N LEU A 253 -15.61 -8.12 1.74
CA LEU A 253 -15.81 -7.12 2.77
C LEU A 253 -15.75 -5.69 2.18
N LEU A 254 -14.70 -5.35 1.42
CA LEU A 254 -14.61 -4.03 0.79
C LEU A 254 -15.77 -3.75 -0.16
N SER A 255 -16.21 -4.75 -0.93
CA SER A 255 -17.36 -4.59 -1.83
C SER A 255 -18.64 -4.33 -1.05
N SER A 256 -18.85 -5.05 0.06
CA SER A 256 -20.00 -4.87 0.96
C SER A 256 -20.01 -3.46 1.54
N LEU A 257 -18.88 -3.00 2.10
CA LEU A 257 -18.72 -1.65 2.66
C LEU A 257 -18.92 -0.52 1.64
N LEU A 258 -18.66 -0.77 0.35
CA LEU A 258 -18.86 0.20 -0.73
C LEU A 258 -20.22 0.06 -1.43
N GLY A 259 -21.12 -0.80 -0.94
CA GLY A 259 -22.42 -1.05 -1.55
C GLY A 259 -22.32 -1.58 -2.99
N ILE A 260 -21.30 -2.38 -3.29
CA ILE A 260 -21.09 -2.99 -4.61
C ILE A 260 -21.81 -4.34 -4.65
N PRO A 261 -22.78 -4.56 -5.57
CA PRO A 261 -23.53 -5.80 -5.63
C PRO A 261 -22.65 -7.04 -5.82
N LYS A 262 -22.98 -8.15 -5.15
CA LYS A 262 -22.23 -9.42 -5.23
C LYS A 262 -22.06 -9.94 -6.66
N ASN A 263 -23.05 -9.73 -7.52
CA ASN A 263 -23.02 -10.16 -8.93
C ASN A 263 -21.93 -9.46 -9.74
N HIS A 264 -21.44 -8.30 -9.28
CA HIS A 264 -20.32 -7.61 -9.91
C HIS A 264 -19.01 -8.37 -9.66
N ASN A 265 -18.87 -9.02 -8.50
CA ASN A 265 -17.66 -9.73 -8.12
C ASN A 265 -17.43 -11.00 -8.92
N THR A 266 -18.47 -11.70 -9.40
CA THR A 266 -18.25 -12.88 -10.27
C THR A 266 -17.65 -12.50 -11.63
N ARG A 267 -18.09 -11.38 -12.22
CA ARG A 267 -17.49 -10.84 -13.45
C ARG A 267 -16.05 -10.39 -13.21
N THR A 268 -15.82 -9.67 -12.12
CA THR A 268 -14.48 -9.23 -11.73
C THR A 268 -13.55 -10.41 -11.44
N ARG A 269 -14.02 -11.43 -10.70
CA ARG A 269 -13.26 -12.67 -10.42
C ARG A 269 -12.94 -13.42 -11.71
N LYS A 270 -13.87 -13.47 -12.68
CA LYS A 270 -13.60 -13.98 -14.04
C LYS A 270 -12.55 -13.15 -14.76
N LEU A 271 -12.57 -11.82 -14.67
CA LEU A 271 -11.56 -10.94 -15.28
C LEU A 271 -10.19 -11.07 -14.62
N LEU A 272 -10.13 -11.31 -13.32
CA LEU A 272 -8.89 -11.46 -12.56
C LEU A 272 -8.30 -12.86 -12.69
N ASN A 273 -9.15 -13.89 -12.76
CA ASN A 273 -8.74 -15.27 -13.04
C ASN A 273 -8.40 -15.47 -14.50
N LYS A 274 -8.99 -14.67 -15.41
CA LYS A 274 -8.43 -14.41 -16.73
C LYS A 274 -7.22 -13.49 -16.55
N VAL A 275 -6.15 -14.00 -15.94
CA VAL A 275 -4.82 -13.45 -16.15
C VAL A 275 -4.70 -13.29 -17.68
N PRO A 276 -4.57 -12.08 -18.22
CA PRO A 276 -4.50 -11.92 -19.66
C PRO A 276 -3.34 -12.81 -20.15
N LYS A 277 -3.59 -13.86 -20.94
CA LYS A 277 -2.49 -14.73 -21.39
C LYS A 277 -1.54 -14.03 -22.36
N SER A 278 -1.91 -12.83 -22.81
CA SER A 278 -1.07 -11.97 -23.61
C SER A 278 -1.70 -10.58 -23.64
N TYR A 279 -1.12 -9.62 -22.93
CA TYR A 279 -1.18 -8.25 -23.44
C TYR A 279 -0.05 -8.17 -24.48
N ASN A 280 -0.34 -8.66 -25.68
CA ASN A 280 0.64 -8.72 -26.76
C ASN A 280 1.01 -7.29 -27.19
N HIS A 281 2.31 -7.03 -27.10
CA HIS A 281 2.94 -5.74 -27.22
C HIS A 281 2.93 -5.22 -28.67
N ARG A 282 2.11 -4.21 -28.94
CA ARG A 282 2.37 -3.22 -30.00
C ARG A 282 2.27 -1.83 -29.36
N ASN A 283 3.36 -1.10 -29.43
CA ASN A 283 3.64 0.26 -28.94
C ASN A 283 4.32 0.38 -27.56
N GLY A 284 5.50 1.00 -27.62
CA GLY A 284 6.43 1.22 -26.52
C GLY A 284 5.80 1.96 -25.34
N ASN A 285 6.31 1.65 -24.15
CA ASN A 285 5.90 2.15 -22.84
C ASN A 285 4.53 1.67 -22.35
N ARG A 286 4.49 0.45 -21.80
CA ARG A 286 3.92 0.12 -20.45
C ARG A 286 3.72 -1.40 -20.29
N ALA A 287 4.54 -2.02 -19.44
CA ALA A 287 4.28 -3.35 -18.86
C ALA A 287 3.72 -3.16 -17.45
N ARG A 288 2.58 -3.77 -17.06
CA ARG A 288 2.14 -3.72 -15.65
C ARG A 288 1.11 -4.73 -15.09
N THR A 289 0.85 -5.91 -15.68
CA THR A 289 -0.19 -6.81 -15.11
C THR A 289 0.13 -8.31 -14.95
N HIS A 290 1.37 -8.79 -15.17
CA HIS A 290 1.75 -10.22 -14.93
C HIS A 290 2.47 -10.50 -13.60
N HIS A 291 2.11 -9.80 -12.52
CA HIS A 291 3.03 -9.60 -11.40
C HIS A 291 3.05 -10.64 -10.27
N GLU A 292 2.09 -11.57 -10.17
CA GLU A 292 1.90 -12.37 -8.95
C GLU A 292 2.07 -13.88 -9.14
N SER A 293 1.48 -14.47 -10.19
CA SER A 293 1.76 -15.87 -10.56
C SER A 293 3.24 -16.05 -10.89
N ASP A 294 3.82 -15.09 -11.60
CA ASP A 294 5.23 -15.09 -11.96
C ASP A 294 6.12 -14.89 -10.74
N ALA A 295 5.74 -14.05 -9.77
CA ALA A 295 6.53 -13.88 -8.57
C ALA A 295 6.49 -15.15 -7.71
N ARG A 296 5.32 -15.77 -7.51
CA ARG A 296 5.22 -17.06 -6.81
C ARG A 296 5.94 -18.17 -7.55
N ALA A 297 5.79 -18.29 -8.87
CA ALA A 297 6.48 -19.30 -9.66
C ALA A 297 8.00 -19.04 -9.74
N THR A 298 8.44 -17.77 -9.75
CA THR A 298 9.88 -17.41 -9.71
C THR A 298 10.46 -17.70 -8.34
N ILE A 299 9.77 -17.31 -7.26
CA ILE A 299 10.14 -17.63 -5.88
C ILE A 299 10.17 -19.15 -5.71
N GLN A 300 9.10 -19.86 -6.11
CA GLN A 300 9.02 -21.32 -6.03
C GLN A 300 10.10 -21.98 -6.89
N LYS A 301 10.34 -21.54 -8.13
CA LYS A 301 11.41 -22.09 -9.00
C LYS A 301 12.81 -21.83 -8.43
N GLN A 302 13.03 -20.66 -7.81
CA GLN A 302 14.28 -20.35 -7.09
C GLN A 302 14.41 -21.16 -5.80
N LEU A 303 13.29 -21.59 -5.19
CA LEU A 303 13.27 -22.40 -3.96
C LEU A 303 13.20 -23.92 -4.22
N THR A 304 12.69 -24.40 -5.36
CA THR A 304 12.32 -25.82 -5.59
C THR A 304 12.63 -26.37 -6.99
N GLY A 305 13.33 -25.66 -7.87
CA GLY A 305 13.69 -26.20 -9.20
C GLY A 305 14.65 -27.40 -9.08
N PRO A 306 14.49 -28.48 -9.89
CA PRO A 306 15.44 -29.59 -9.92
C PRO A 306 16.77 -29.12 -10.48
N THR A 307 17.80 -29.22 -9.65
CA THR A 307 19.15 -28.73 -9.91
C THR A 307 20.00 -29.84 -10.49
N THR A 308 20.14 -29.88 -11.82
CA THR A 308 21.35 -30.46 -12.40
C THR A 308 22.43 -29.37 -12.33
N ASN A 309 23.21 -29.41 -11.24
CA ASN A 309 24.48 -28.69 -11.03
C ASN A 309 24.50 -27.20 -10.65
N SER A 310 23.49 -26.65 -9.95
CA SER A 310 23.74 -25.42 -9.17
C SER A 310 22.81 -25.30 -7.97
N ALA A 311 23.38 -25.21 -6.77
CA ALA A 311 22.73 -25.02 -5.47
C ALA A 311 21.44 -24.17 -5.52
N SER A 312 20.28 -24.82 -5.32
CA SER A 312 19.09 -24.15 -4.83
C SER A 312 19.31 -23.90 -3.35
N ALA A 313 20.08 -22.85 -3.03
CA ALA A 313 20.35 -22.46 -1.66
C ALA A 313 19.01 -22.12 -0.99
N GLN A 314 18.58 -22.98 -0.06
CA GLN A 314 17.65 -22.57 0.98
C GLN A 314 18.17 -21.25 1.54
N ILE A 315 17.32 -20.22 1.66
CA ILE A 315 17.73 -18.97 2.29
C ILE A 315 18.20 -19.36 3.71
N PRO A 316 19.48 -19.14 4.05
CA PRO A 316 20.01 -19.57 5.33
C PRO A 316 19.17 -19.01 6.49
N ALA A 317 18.92 -19.82 7.53
CA ALA A 317 18.02 -19.43 8.62
C ALA A 317 18.56 -18.20 9.38
N ASP A 318 19.87 -18.16 9.60
CA ASP A 318 20.65 -17.04 10.11
C ASP A 318 20.46 -15.76 9.27
N PHE A 319 20.34 -15.89 7.95
CA PHE A 319 20.01 -14.74 7.11
C PHE A 319 18.59 -14.24 7.35
N ILE A 320 17.60 -15.13 7.44
CA ILE A 320 16.21 -14.73 7.75
C ILE A 320 16.19 -13.98 9.09
N LEU A 321 16.91 -14.47 10.10
CA LEU A 321 17.05 -13.80 11.39
C LEU A 321 17.70 -12.42 11.25
N SER A 322 18.75 -12.27 10.43
CA SER A 322 19.42 -10.98 10.22
C SER A 322 18.53 -9.92 9.56
N PHE A 323 17.49 -10.35 8.85
CA PHE A 323 16.53 -9.48 8.18
C PHE A 323 15.21 -9.30 8.90
N GLN A 324 14.91 -10.13 9.91
CA GLN A 324 13.71 -9.99 10.73
C GLN A 324 13.61 -8.59 11.35
N GLU A 325 14.74 -7.98 11.74
CA GLU A 325 14.72 -6.60 12.25
C GLU A 325 14.18 -5.59 11.22
N ALA A 326 14.41 -5.84 9.92
CA ALA A 326 13.91 -4.99 8.84
C ALA A 326 12.39 -5.08 8.66
N TRP A 327 11.68 -5.99 9.33
CA TRP A 327 10.22 -6.06 9.26
C TRP A 327 9.54 -6.44 10.58
N ARG A 328 10.26 -6.36 11.71
CA ARG A 328 9.76 -6.75 13.04
C ARG A 328 8.51 -5.98 13.45
N LEU A 329 8.45 -4.68 13.14
CA LEU A 329 7.28 -3.85 13.40
C LEU A 329 6.15 -4.17 12.41
N ASP A 330 6.48 -4.43 11.15
CA ASP A 330 5.50 -4.85 10.15
C ASP A 330 4.81 -6.17 10.53
N ASP A 331 5.51 -7.12 11.16
CA ASP A 331 4.91 -8.39 11.63
C ASP A 331 3.87 -8.15 12.71
N LYS A 332 4.17 -7.29 13.69
CA LYS A 332 3.23 -6.89 14.75
C LYS A 332 2.03 -6.16 14.17
N LEU A 333 2.26 -5.21 13.28
CA LEU A 333 1.19 -4.46 12.62
C LEU A 333 0.31 -5.36 11.73
N TYR A 334 0.90 -6.35 11.07
CA TYR A 334 0.18 -7.35 10.29
C TYR A 334 -0.70 -8.24 11.18
N ALA A 335 -0.25 -8.62 12.37
CA ALA A 335 -1.08 -9.31 13.36
C ALA A 335 -2.29 -8.46 13.75
N THR A 336 -2.07 -7.18 14.09
CA THR A 336 -3.13 -6.21 14.37
C THR A 336 -4.14 -6.09 13.21
N ALA A 337 -3.66 -6.06 11.97
CA ALA A 337 -4.52 -6.01 10.79
C ALA A 337 -5.38 -7.27 10.61
N ASN A 338 -4.88 -8.47 10.94
CA ASN A 338 -5.70 -9.68 10.92
C ASN A 338 -6.80 -9.64 11.97
N THR A 339 -6.50 -9.19 13.19
CA THR A 339 -7.51 -9.03 14.24
C THR A 339 -8.62 -8.05 13.81
N ILE A 340 -8.25 -6.93 13.19
CA ILE A 340 -9.23 -5.98 12.63
C ILE A 340 -10.09 -6.67 11.56
N LEU A 341 -9.45 -7.38 10.62
CA LEU A 341 -10.16 -8.08 9.54
C LEU A 341 -11.11 -9.16 10.08
N ASP A 342 -10.69 -9.95 11.07
CA ASP A 342 -11.52 -10.97 11.72
C ASP A 342 -12.76 -10.35 12.37
N ASN A 343 -12.58 -9.29 13.16
CA ASN A 343 -13.68 -8.58 13.79
C ASN A 343 -14.69 -8.05 12.77
N ARG A 344 -14.21 -7.50 11.64
CA ARG A 344 -15.08 -7.03 10.55
C ARG A 344 -15.77 -8.18 9.82
N LEU A 345 -15.10 -9.29 9.59
CA LEU A 345 -15.73 -10.45 8.94
C LEU A 345 -16.78 -11.11 9.83
N ASN A 346 -16.64 -11.06 11.15
CA ASN A 346 -17.67 -11.49 12.08
C ASN A 346 -18.93 -10.59 12.02
N GLN A 347 -18.76 -9.31 11.68
CA GLN A 347 -19.86 -8.37 11.42
C GLN A 347 -20.48 -8.55 10.02
N HIS A 348 -19.79 -9.26 9.12
CA HIS A 348 -20.18 -9.50 7.73
C HIS A 348 -20.11 -10.99 7.39
N PRO A 349 -21.00 -11.82 7.98
CA PRO A 349 -20.95 -13.28 7.85
C PRO A 349 -21.01 -13.76 6.40
N GLU A 350 -21.62 -12.99 5.50
CA GLU A 350 -21.67 -13.26 4.07
C GLU A 350 -20.29 -13.27 3.39
N CYS A 351 -19.27 -12.68 4.03
CA CYS A 351 -17.89 -12.64 3.57
C CYS A 351 -16.97 -13.62 4.31
N SER A 352 -17.46 -14.28 5.35
CA SER A 352 -16.66 -15.21 6.16
C SER A 352 -16.41 -16.56 5.50
N GLY A 353 -17.15 -16.89 4.44
CA GLY A 353 -16.93 -18.10 3.63
C GLY A 353 -17.46 -19.38 4.27
N GLY A 354 -18.49 -19.27 5.13
CA GLY A 354 -19.37 -20.40 5.36
C GLY A 354 -19.97 -20.79 4.01
N VAL A 355 -19.77 -22.04 3.60
CA VAL A 355 -20.59 -22.64 2.54
C VAL A 355 -22.02 -22.52 3.04
N ALA A 356 -22.78 -21.60 2.45
CA ALA A 356 -24.21 -21.46 2.71
C ALA A 356 -24.95 -22.71 2.22
#